data_AF-A0A402DNT4-F1
#
_entry.id   AF-A0A402DNT4-F1
#
_cell.length_a   1.000
_cell.length_b   1.000
_cell.length_c   1.000
_cell.angle_alpha   90.00
_cell.angle_beta   90.00
_cell.angle_gamma   90.00
#
_symmetry.space_group_name_H-M   'P 1'
#
loop_
_entity.id
_entity.type
_entity.pdbx_description
1 polymer ?
#
loop_
_entity_poly.entity_id
_entity_poly.type
_entity_poly.pdbx_seq_one_letter_code
_entity_poly.pdbx_strand_id
1 'polypeptide(L)'
;MPQSSVFRALRPAVVALVLAVTAAACAGAPGGGDEVPAGQEAEQAASSSPLDAYWSQIGTLGDADRQRHETLERLVARCMTEEGFTYEPVPYLPTSADALPGSGTLAWAREHGYGITTLAEAVSAAGGGTAGTDPNVATLNRMSDAERAAWTIAHRGAGAASTGGWQQQGCRGQAEHQLAAAALPGDDAGYLALREAYDAEPFDAASDPAVAQALAEWAGCVAAAGHPAATPDAAQDLVRDAQRAGTAKAELRALELAVAVADRTCQESTGYAAAVDAARAAHDQRFVDAHQAELDALVERWATTG
;
A
#
# COMPACT_ATOMS: atom_id res chain seq x y z
N MET A 1 4.60 -83.85 18.33
CA MET A 1 3.48 -84.39 19.14
C MET A 1 2.42 -83.28 19.28
N PRO A 2 1.15 -83.61 19.61
CA PRO A 2 -0.05 -82.79 19.26
C PRO A 2 -0.37 -81.70 20.32
N GLN A 3 -1.40 -80.83 20.24
CA GLN A 3 -2.80 -80.94 19.76
C GLN A 3 -3.29 -79.60 19.12
N SER A 4 -4.13 -79.56 18.07
CA SER A 4 -5.62 -79.72 18.01
C SER A 4 -6.39 -78.62 18.77
N SER A 5 -7.49 -77.98 18.30
CA SER A 5 -8.38 -78.12 17.12
C SER A 5 -8.90 -76.71 16.72
N VAL A 6 -9.06 -76.30 15.45
CA VAL A 6 -10.18 -76.57 14.51
C VAL A 6 -11.60 -76.40 15.09
N PHE A 7 -12.32 -75.34 14.69
CA PHE A 7 -13.69 -75.30 14.10
C PHE A 7 -14.23 -73.84 14.06
N ARG A 8 -15.14 -73.36 13.18
CA ARG A 8 -15.31 -73.42 11.70
C ARG A 8 -16.53 -72.55 11.32
N ALA A 9 -16.39 -71.57 10.42
CA ALA A 9 -17.52 -70.86 9.80
C ALA A 9 -17.21 -70.45 8.33
N LEU A 10 -18.24 -70.36 7.49
CA LEU A 10 -18.22 -70.18 6.01
C LEU A 10 -19.53 -69.46 5.62
N ARG A 11 -19.73 -68.71 4.52
CA ARG A 11 -18.97 -68.27 3.30
C ARG A 11 -19.68 -66.94 2.84
N PRO A 12 -19.45 -66.28 1.67
CA PRO A 12 -18.55 -66.50 0.51
C PRO A 12 -17.44 -65.39 0.40
N ALA A 13 -16.43 -65.38 -0.48
CA ALA A 13 -16.03 -66.07 -1.72
C ALA A 13 -16.17 -65.26 -3.05
N VAL A 14 -15.13 -64.45 -3.35
CA VAL A 14 -14.79 -63.69 -4.58
C VAL A 14 -13.24 -63.54 -4.56
N VAL A 15 -12.34 -63.79 -5.54
CA VAL A 15 -12.31 -64.10 -7.00
C VAL A 15 -12.31 -62.85 -7.91
N ALA A 16 -11.23 -62.45 -8.63
CA ALA A 16 -9.87 -62.97 -8.85
C ALA A 16 -8.87 -61.78 -9.07
N LEU A 17 -7.53 -61.91 -8.95
CA LEU A 17 -6.54 -62.15 -10.04
C LEU A 17 -6.80 -61.31 -11.32
N VAL A 18 -5.92 -60.44 -11.86
CA VAL A 18 -4.56 -60.62 -12.48
C VAL A 18 -3.96 -59.18 -12.63
N LEU A 19 -2.72 -58.78 -12.26
CA LEU A 19 -1.34 -59.17 -12.64
C LEU A 19 -0.85 -58.75 -14.04
N ALA A 20 -0.14 -57.60 -14.17
CA ALA A 20 1.05 -57.35 -15.05
C ALA A 20 1.25 -55.86 -15.44
N VAL A 21 2.47 -55.32 -15.22
CA VAL A 21 3.08 -54.22 -15.99
C VAL A 21 4.59 -54.48 -16.08
N THR A 22 5.22 -54.29 -17.25
CA THR A 22 6.64 -54.59 -17.49
C THR A 22 7.37 -53.48 -18.27
N ALA A 23 8.54 -53.09 -17.76
CA ALA A 23 9.72 -52.56 -18.48
C ALA A 23 9.57 -51.51 -19.62
N ALA A 24 9.85 -50.25 -19.27
CA ALA A 24 10.87 -49.36 -19.84
C ALA A 24 11.04 -49.12 -21.37
N ALA A 25 10.86 -47.85 -21.78
CA ALA A 25 11.55 -47.11 -22.86
C ALA A 25 11.37 -45.58 -22.56
N CYS A 26 12.39 -44.74 -22.42
CA CYS A 26 13.34 -44.16 -23.39
C CYS A 26 12.84 -42.91 -24.17
N ALA A 27 13.25 -41.72 -23.67
CA ALA A 27 13.62 -40.48 -24.37
C ALA A 27 12.71 -39.78 -25.42
N GLY A 28 12.51 -38.45 -25.22
CA GLY A 28 12.78 -37.48 -26.30
C GLY A 28 11.74 -36.41 -26.70
N ALA A 29 11.62 -35.32 -25.91
CA ALA A 29 11.18 -33.97 -26.34
C ALA A 29 9.73 -33.78 -26.90
N PRO A 30 9.24 -32.53 -27.11
CA PRO A 30 9.59 -31.24 -26.49
C PRO A 30 8.40 -30.52 -25.83
N GLY A 31 8.69 -29.49 -25.02
CA GLY A 31 7.87 -28.28 -24.83
C GLY A 31 6.34 -28.39 -24.76
N GLY A 32 5.82 -28.86 -23.63
CA GLY A 32 4.51 -28.40 -23.14
C GLY A 32 4.74 -27.24 -22.18
N GLY A 33 4.20 -26.06 -22.47
CA GLY A 33 4.10 -24.99 -21.48
C GLY A 33 2.83 -25.20 -20.66
N ASP A 34 2.96 -25.18 -19.34
CA ASP A 34 1.79 -25.11 -18.46
C ASP A 34 1.18 -23.71 -18.61
N GLU A 35 0.05 -23.60 -19.32
CA GLU A 35 -0.71 -22.36 -19.42
C GLU A 35 -1.25 -21.99 -18.03
N VAL A 36 -0.58 -21.03 -17.37
CA VAL A 36 -1.11 -20.35 -16.19
C VAL A 36 -2.46 -19.72 -16.58
N PRO A 37 -3.55 -19.95 -15.82
CA PRO A 37 -4.84 -19.37 -16.16
C PRO A 37 -4.75 -17.84 -16.16
N ALA A 38 -4.97 -17.20 -17.31
CA ALA A 38 -4.77 -15.77 -17.55
C ALA A 38 -5.56 -14.82 -16.62
N GLY A 39 -6.50 -15.35 -15.82
CA GLY A 39 -7.15 -14.61 -14.74
C GLY A 39 -6.20 -14.25 -13.59
N GLN A 40 -5.18 -15.05 -13.27
CA GLN A 40 -4.34 -14.82 -12.09
C GLN A 40 -3.25 -13.77 -12.30
N GLU A 41 -2.70 -13.69 -13.51
CA GLU A 41 -1.82 -12.59 -13.91
C GLU A 41 -2.62 -11.30 -14.10
N ALA A 42 -3.87 -11.40 -14.60
CA ALA A 42 -4.80 -10.27 -14.64
C ALA A 42 -5.17 -9.76 -13.24
N GLU A 43 -5.44 -10.63 -12.25
CA GLU A 43 -5.71 -10.24 -10.85
C GLU A 43 -4.54 -9.51 -10.17
N GLN A 44 -3.31 -9.66 -10.68
CA GLN A 44 -2.13 -8.93 -10.18
C GLN A 44 -1.80 -7.67 -11.00
N ALA A 45 -2.32 -7.56 -12.22
CA ALA A 45 -2.35 -6.31 -12.99
C ALA A 45 -3.57 -5.42 -12.67
N ALA A 46 -4.58 -5.95 -11.97
CA ALA A 46 -5.89 -5.31 -11.74
C ALA A 46 -5.89 -4.22 -10.65
N SER A 47 -5.00 -3.23 -10.77
CA SER A 47 -5.28 -1.84 -10.32
C SER A 47 -4.31 -0.78 -10.83
N SER A 48 -3.19 -1.14 -11.51
CA SER A 48 -2.25 -0.13 -12.03
C SER A 48 -2.78 0.49 -13.31
N SER A 49 -2.97 1.81 -13.32
CA SER A 49 -3.26 2.54 -14.55
C SER A 49 -2.08 2.50 -15.53
N PRO A 50 -2.28 2.75 -16.84
CA PRO A 50 -1.20 2.87 -17.81
C PRO A 50 -0.11 3.88 -17.42
N LEU A 51 -0.46 4.91 -16.64
CA LEU A 51 0.48 5.92 -16.14
C LEU A 51 1.19 5.46 -14.86
N ASP A 52 0.50 4.74 -13.96
CA ASP A 52 1.10 4.15 -12.76
C ASP A 52 2.22 3.17 -13.10
N ALA A 53 2.15 2.50 -14.25
CA ALA A 53 3.21 1.64 -14.75
C ALA A 53 4.55 2.38 -14.96
N TYR A 54 4.53 3.67 -15.33
CA TYR A 54 5.74 4.49 -15.42
C TYR A 54 6.20 4.96 -14.04
N TRP A 55 5.28 5.43 -13.20
CA TRP A 55 5.59 5.85 -11.82
C TRP A 55 6.15 4.71 -10.96
N SER A 56 5.71 3.47 -11.19
CA SER A 56 6.22 2.27 -10.53
C SER A 56 7.69 2.02 -10.89
N GLN A 57 8.04 2.10 -12.17
CA GLN A 57 9.41 1.85 -12.67
C GLN A 57 10.44 2.85 -12.11
N ILE A 58 10.04 4.10 -11.87
CA ILE A 58 10.91 5.13 -11.28
C ILE A 58 10.74 5.27 -9.75
N GLY A 59 9.93 4.42 -9.12
CA GLY A 59 9.71 4.43 -7.67
C GLY A 59 8.99 5.65 -7.11
N THR A 60 8.20 6.38 -7.92
CA THR A 60 7.37 7.51 -7.49
C THR A 60 5.90 7.14 -7.27
N LEU A 61 5.49 5.90 -7.59
CA LEU A 61 4.11 5.44 -7.37
C LEU A 61 3.78 5.38 -5.87
N GLY A 62 2.70 6.05 -5.49
CA GLY A 62 2.20 6.09 -4.11
C GLY A 62 2.74 7.30 -3.33
N ASP A 63 3.17 7.08 -2.09
CA ASP A 63 3.53 8.15 -1.16
C ASP A 63 5.01 8.54 -1.30
N ALA A 64 5.29 9.61 -2.05
CA ALA A 64 6.64 10.10 -2.31
C ALA A 64 7.39 10.58 -1.05
N ASP A 65 6.66 11.06 -0.02
CA ASP A 65 7.27 11.47 1.25
C ASP A 65 7.81 10.27 2.02
N ARG A 66 7.22 9.08 1.84
CA ARG A 66 7.74 7.82 2.40
C ARG A 66 9.15 7.50 1.88
N GLN A 67 9.37 7.51 0.57
CA GLN A 67 10.69 7.20 -0.02
C GLN A 67 11.76 8.21 0.46
N ARG A 68 11.37 9.49 0.58
CA ARG A 68 12.20 10.57 1.10
C ARG A 68 12.56 10.36 2.58
N HIS A 69 11.57 10.03 3.41
CA HIS A 69 11.72 9.76 4.84
C HIS A 69 12.56 8.50 5.11
N GLU A 70 12.26 7.38 4.48
CA GLU A 70 13.01 6.12 4.65
C GLU A 70 14.47 6.27 4.19
N THR A 71 14.73 7.08 3.16
CA THR A 71 16.11 7.39 2.74
C THR A 71 16.81 8.32 3.72
N LEU A 72 16.12 9.32 4.27
CA LEU A 72 16.67 10.19 5.30
C LEU A 72 17.07 9.40 6.55
N GLU A 73 16.16 8.62 7.11
CA GLU A 73 16.36 7.86 8.34
C GLU A 73 17.46 6.79 8.18
N ARG A 74 17.55 6.16 7.00
CA ARG A 74 18.67 5.27 6.61
C ARG A 74 20.02 5.99 6.60
N LEU A 75 20.09 7.23 6.09
CA LEU A 75 21.30 8.05 6.10
C LEU A 75 21.67 8.49 7.53
N VAL A 76 20.69 8.85 8.37
CA VAL A 76 20.90 9.16 9.79
C VAL A 76 21.43 7.94 10.55
N ALA A 77 20.80 6.77 10.37
CA ALA A 77 21.22 5.53 11.03
C ALA A 77 22.66 5.13 10.68
N ARG A 78 23.05 5.29 9.40
CA ARG A 78 24.44 5.09 8.97
C ARG A 78 25.39 6.07 9.67
N CYS A 79 25.11 7.37 9.62
CA CYS A 79 25.98 8.37 10.26
C CYS A 79 26.09 8.16 11.78
N MET A 80 24.99 7.85 12.46
CA MET A 80 25.01 7.56 13.90
C MET A 80 25.85 6.32 14.22
N THR A 81 25.83 5.31 13.34
CA THR A 81 26.71 4.12 13.46
C THR A 81 28.18 4.50 13.26
N GLU A 82 28.49 5.42 12.35
CA GLU A 82 29.84 5.95 12.11
C GLU A 82 30.34 6.82 13.30
N GLU A 83 29.45 7.55 13.97
CA GLU A 83 29.69 8.24 15.26
C GLU A 83 29.73 7.28 16.47
N GLY A 84 29.55 5.96 16.27
CA GLY A 84 29.64 4.94 17.31
C GLY A 84 28.38 4.72 18.16
N PHE A 85 27.23 5.27 17.75
CA PHE A 85 25.95 5.15 18.44
C PHE A 85 24.99 4.19 17.72
N THR A 86 24.23 3.41 18.49
CA THR A 86 23.04 2.73 17.97
C THR A 86 21.94 3.75 17.68
N TYR A 87 21.31 3.62 16.51
CA TYR A 87 20.16 4.39 16.08
C TYR A 87 19.18 3.46 15.37
N GLU A 88 17.93 3.45 15.82
CA GLU A 88 16.84 2.76 15.13
C GLU A 88 16.13 3.77 14.22
N PRO A 89 16.00 3.52 12.91
CA PRO A 89 15.25 4.39 12.00
C PRO A 89 13.83 4.67 12.52
N VAL A 90 13.42 5.93 12.52
CA VAL A 90 12.03 6.27 12.85
C VAL A 90 11.13 5.77 11.71
N PRO A 91 10.12 4.92 11.96
CA PRO A 91 9.24 4.44 10.89
C PRO A 91 8.47 5.59 10.25
N TYR A 92 8.19 5.48 8.95
CA TYR A 92 7.26 6.41 8.30
C TYR A 92 5.85 6.20 8.85
N LEU A 93 5.16 7.30 9.15
CA LEU A 93 3.81 7.31 9.72
C LEU A 93 2.84 7.94 8.71
N PRO A 94 2.08 7.14 7.94
CA PRO A 94 1.07 7.65 7.02
C PRO A 94 0.07 8.57 7.73
N THR A 95 -0.18 9.73 7.13
CA THR A 95 -1.06 10.77 7.70
C THR A 95 -2.53 10.62 7.27
N SER A 96 -2.81 9.77 6.28
CA SER A 96 -4.13 9.35 5.81
C SER A 96 -4.27 7.83 5.85
N ALA A 97 -5.52 7.34 5.82
CA ALA A 97 -5.80 5.91 5.72
C ALA A 97 -5.63 5.37 4.30
N ASP A 98 -5.78 6.22 3.28
CA ASP A 98 -5.65 5.84 1.87
C ASP A 98 -4.22 5.38 1.54
N ALA A 99 -3.21 5.93 2.23
CA ALA A 99 -1.79 5.56 2.12
C ALA A 99 -1.40 4.27 2.89
N LEU A 100 -2.37 3.50 3.41
CA LEU A 100 -2.15 2.22 4.08
C LEU A 100 -2.51 1.02 3.18
N PRO A 101 -1.79 -0.11 3.25
CA PRO A 101 -2.05 -1.27 2.39
C PRO A 101 -3.47 -1.84 2.56
N GLY A 102 -4.15 -2.09 1.43
CA GLY A 102 -5.51 -2.62 1.41
C GLY A 102 -6.62 -1.59 1.62
N SER A 103 -6.28 -0.30 1.72
CA SER A 103 -7.24 0.81 1.72
C SER A 103 -8.22 0.72 0.54
N GLY A 104 -9.41 1.30 0.73
CA GLY A 104 -10.49 1.28 -0.28
C GLY A 104 -11.21 -0.05 -0.48
N THR A 105 -10.69 -1.18 0.00
CA THR A 105 -11.38 -2.48 -0.11
C THR A 105 -12.58 -2.61 0.85
N LEU A 106 -13.55 -3.47 0.52
CA LEU A 106 -14.62 -3.83 1.44
C LEU A 106 -14.13 -4.64 2.68
N ALA A 107 -12.94 -5.25 2.61
CA ALA A 107 -12.27 -5.82 3.78
C ALA A 107 -11.84 -4.70 4.75
N TRP A 108 -11.14 -3.68 4.23
CA TRP A 108 -10.73 -2.49 5.00
C TRP A 108 -11.92 -1.75 5.60
N ALA A 109 -12.98 -1.53 4.83
CA ALA A 109 -14.18 -0.84 5.30
C ALA A 109 -14.83 -1.53 6.53
N ARG A 110 -14.73 -2.87 6.64
CA ARG A 110 -15.28 -3.63 7.77
C ARG A 110 -14.46 -3.52 9.06
N GLU A 111 -13.15 -3.26 8.96
CA GLU A 111 -12.25 -3.20 10.13
C GLU A 111 -11.91 -1.77 10.55
N HIS A 112 -11.69 -0.90 9.56
CA HIS A 112 -11.19 0.46 9.73
C HIS A 112 -12.13 1.54 9.20
N GLY A 113 -13.14 1.21 8.39
CA GLY A 113 -14.09 2.18 7.84
C GLY A 113 -13.43 3.08 6.80
N TYR A 114 -13.48 4.39 7.01
CA TYR A 114 -12.79 5.40 6.19
C TYR A 114 -11.44 5.84 6.80
N GLY A 115 -11.07 5.36 7.99
CA GLY A 115 -9.89 5.83 8.74
C GLY A 115 -10.16 6.96 9.74
N ILE A 116 -11.33 7.61 9.70
CA ILE A 116 -11.62 8.88 10.38
C ILE A 116 -11.54 8.74 11.91
N THR A 117 -11.98 7.62 12.48
CA THR A 117 -11.84 7.31 13.92
C THR A 117 -10.82 6.22 14.23
N THR A 118 -10.21 5.62 13.21
CA THR A 118 -9.45 4.36 13.29
C THR A 118 -7.98 4.48 12.84
N LEU A 119 -7.57 5.58 12.18
CA LEU A 119 -6.24 5.73 11.58
C LEU A 119 -5.08 5.33 12.51
N ALA A 120 -5.09 5.78 13.78
CA ALA A 120 -4.03 5.45 14.73
C ALA A 120 -3.93 3.94 15.05
N GLU A 121 -5.05 3.22 14.98
CA GLU A 121 -5.13 1.77 15.16
C GLU A 121 -4.64 1.06 13.88
N ALA A 122 -5.07 1.53 12.71
CA ALA A 122 -4.66 1.00 11.41
C ALA A 122 -3.16 1.19 11.12
N VAL A 123 -2.59 2.37 11.40
CA VAL A 123 -1.13 2.64 11.31
C VAL A 123 -0.34 1.73 12.26
N SER A 124 -0.85 1.50 13.48
CA SER A 124 -0.22 0.61 14.45
C SER A 124 -0.26 -0.86 13.99
N ALA A 125 -1.37 -1.30 13.38
CA ALA A 125 -1.54 -2.64 12.82
C ALA A 125 -0.68 -2.87 11.57
N ALA A 126 -0.53 -1.86 10.73
CA ALA A 126 0.32 -1.86 9.53
C ALA A 126 1.84 -1.81 9.83
N GLY A 127 2.25 -1.87 11.10
CA GLY A 127 3.65 -1.90 11.50
C GLY A 127 4.37 -0.55 11.52
N GLY A 128 3.66 0.57 11.29
CA GLY A 128 4.23 1.93 11.38
C GLY A 128 4.63 2.36 12.81
N GLY A 129 4.45 1.48 13.80
CA GLY A 129 4.61 1.79 15.21
C GLY A 129 3.45 2.61 15.77
N THR A 130 3.47 2.87 17.07
CA THR A 130 2.49 3.76 17.71
C THR A 130 2.84 5.22 17.39
N ALA A 131 1.96 5.90 16.65
CA ALA A 131 2.18 7.26 16.18
C ALA A 131 2.70 8.20 17.29
N GLY A 132 3.83 8.87 17.03
CA GLY A 132 4.53 9.73 18.00
C GLY A 132 5.50 9.00 18.96
N THR A 133 5.76 7.70 18.77
CA THR A 133 6.74 6.93 19.56
C THR A 133 8.06 6.79 18.81
N ASP A 134 9.05 7.63 19.13
CA ASP A 134 10.42 7.47 18.64
C ASP A 134 11.04 6.17 19.23
N PRO A 135 11.46 5.19 18.40
CA PRO A 135 12.00 3.93 18.89
C PRO A 135 13.28 4.11 19.72
N ASN A 136 14.00 5.21 19.54
CA ASN A 136 15.24 5.49 20.25
C ASN A 136 15.04 5.85 21.72
N VAL A 137 13.85 6.30 22.17
CA VAL A 137 13.67 6.77 23.57
C VAL A 137 13.94 5.67 24.60
N ALA A 138 13.64 4.41 24.26
CA ALA A 138 13.92 3.27 25.12
C ALA A 138 15.43 3.00 25.27
N THR A 139 16.24 3.40 24.29
CA THR A 139 17.71 3.32 24.30
C THR A 139 18.31 4.54 24.98
N LEU A 140 17.83 5.75 24.65
CA LEU A 140 18.21 6.98 25.35
C LEU A 140 17.96 6.89 26.85
N ASN A 141 16.84 6.32 27.29
CA ASN A 141 16.51 6.18 28.71
C ASN A 141 17.40 5.18 29.47
N ARG A 142 18.23 4.40 28.78
CA ARG A 142 19.27 3.55 29.39
C ARG A 142 20.66 4.23 29.43
N MET A 143 20.83 5.37 28.76
CA MET A 143 22.07 6.15 28.76
C MET A 143 22.17 7.06 29.99
N SER A 144 23.39 7.25 30.50
CA SER A 144 23.73 8.35 31.40
C SER A 144 23.55 9.71 30.73
N ASP A 145 23.48 10.78 31.52
CA ASP A 145 23.28 12.14 31.00
C ASP A 145 24.39 12.58 30.04
N ALA A 146 25.63 12.13 30.26
CA ALA A 146 26.78 12.41 29.40
C ALA A 146 26.69 11.69 28.05
N GLU A 147 26.35 10.40 28.05
CA GLU A 147 26.14 9.60 26.83
C GLU A 147 24.94 10.12 26.03
N ARG A 148 23.84 10.47 26.71
CA ARG A 148 22.64 11.05 26.11
C ARG A 148 22.92 12.41 25.48
N ALA A 149 23.72 13.25 26.14
CA ALA A 149 24.16 14.53 25.58
C ALA A 149 25.03 14.32 24.33
N ALA A 150 25.98 13.37 24.37
CA ALA A 150 26.83 13.04 23.23
C ALA A 150 26.01 12.51 22.04
N TRP A 151 25.07 11.57 22.26
CA TRP A 151 24.15 11.07 21.23
C TRP A 151 23.30 12.20 20.63
N THR A 152 22.82 13.13 21.46
CA THR A 152 22.01 14.26 20.99
C THR A 152 22.82 15.21 20.11
N ILE A 153 24.08 15.45 20.47
CA ILE A 153 25.02 16.26 19.68
C ILE A 153 25.37 15.55 18.36
N ALA A 154 25.63 14.24 18.38
CA ALA A 154 25.87 13.45 17.17
C ALA A 154 24.65 13.48 16.23
N HIS A 155 23.44 13.25 16.75
CA HIS A 155 22.21 13.22 15.95
C HIS A 155 21.81 14.58 15.38
N ARG A 156 21.81 15.65 16.20
CA ARG A 156 21.17 16.94 15.87
C ARG A 156 22.09 18.17 15.95
N GLY A 157 23.36 17.99 16.30
CA GLY A 157 24.32 19.09 16.44
C GLY A 157 24.35 19.74 17.82
N ALA A 158 25.36 20.58 18.03
CA ALA A 158 25.68 21.16 19.34
C ALA A 158 24.96 22.49 19.64
N GLY A 159 23.65 22.55 19.45
CA GLY A 159 22.83 23.67 19.97
C GLY A 159 21.63 24.08 19.11
N ALA A 160 20.70 24.83 19.72
CA ALA A 160 19.48 25.31 19.09
C ALA A 160 19.72 26.59 18.26
N ALA A 161 20.45 26.47 17.14
CA ALA A 161 20.61 27.55 16.17
C ALA A 161 20.81 27.02 14.74
N SER A 162 19.77 27.13 13.90
CA SER A 162 19.79 26.84 12.46
C SER A 162 20.60 27.86 11.63
N THR A 163 21.43 28.67 12.27
CA THR A 163 22.34 29.65 11.64
C THR A 163 23.65 29.03 11.17
N GLY A 164 23.97 27.81 11.61
CA GLY A 164 25.05 27.00 11.06
C GLY A 164 24.60 26.19 9.85
N GLY A 165 25.49 26.00 8.87
CA GLY A 165 25.25 25.08 7.76
C GLY A 165 25.07 23.63 8.21
N TRP A 166 24.65 22.75 7.30
CA TRP A 166 24.33 21.34 7.57
C TRP A 166 25.40 20.58 8.36
N GLN A 167 26.67 20.96 8.21
CA GLN A 167 27.81 20.40 8.95
C GLN A 167 27.70 20.53 10.48
N GLN A 168 26.95 21.53 10.96
CA GLN A 168 26.80 21.84 12.39
C GLN A 168 25.54 21.19 13.01
N GLN A 169 24.70 20.56 12.20
CA GLN A 169 23.36 20.06 12.56
C GLN A 169 23.37 18.53 12.78
N GLY A 170 24.54 17.96 13.08
CA GLY A 170 24.75 16.54 13.34
C GLY A 170 24.46 15.64 12.13
N CYS A 171 24.30 14.35 12.40
CA CYS A 171 23.94 13.33 11.42
C CYS A 171 22.64 13.63 10.68
N ARG A 172 21.68 14.31 11.31
CA ARG A 172 20.45 14.73 10.62
C ARG A 172 20.73 15.76 9.54
N GLY A 173 21.47 16.83 9.83
CA GLY A 173 21.85 17.81 8.80
C GLY A 173 22.73 17.20 7.70
N GLN A 174 23.65 16.31 8.05
CA GLN A 174 24.46 15.58 7.06
C GLN A 174 23.61 14.69 6.15
N ALA A 175 22.59 14.02 6.70
CA ALA A 175 21.65 13.19 5.95
C ALA A 175 20.72 14.03 5.06
N GLU A 176 20.18 15.14 5.57
CA GLU A 176 19.36 16.09 4.82
C GLU A 176 20.16 16.71 3.65
N HIS A 177 21.44 17.03 3.85
CA HIS A 177 22.31 17.49 2.77
C HIS A 177 22.64 16.40 1.74
N GLN A 178 22.98 15.19 2.18
CA GLN A 178 23.23 14.06 1.27
C GLN A 178 22.01 13.72 0.43
N LEU A 179 20.81 13.75 1.02
CA LEU A 179 19.54 13.53 0.34
C LEU A 179 19.28 14.61 -0.72
N ALA A 180 19.47 15.89 -0.37
CA ALA A 180 19.34 16.99 -1.32
C ALA A 180 20.42 16.99 -2.43
N ALA A 181 21.57 16.36 -2.20
CA ALA A 181 22.65 16.22 -3.18
C ALA A 181 22.53 14.96 -4.06
N ALA A 182 21.80 13.94 -3.61
CA ALA A 182 21.58 12.70 -4.36
C ALA A 182 20.60 12.89 -5.52
N ALA A 183 19.61 13.77 -5.35
CA ALA A 183 18.39 13.92 -6.14
C ALA A 183 17.51 12.64 -6.14
N LEU A 184 16.21 12.81 -5.87
CA LEU A 184 15.23 11.73 -5.99
C LEU A 184 14.52 11.81 -7.36
N PRO A 185 13.97 10.71 -7.88
CA PRO A 185 13.10 10.73 -9.06
C PRO A 185 11.95 11.75 -8.93
N GLY A 186 11.40 11.88 -7.72
CA GLY A 186 10.36 12.86 -7.39
C GLY A 186 10.80 14.33 -7.37
N ASP A 187 12.12 14.60 -7.34
CA ASP A 187 12.70 15.95 -7.45
C ASP A 187 13.08 16.30 -8.90
N ASP A 188 12.91 15.40 -9.88
CA ASP A 188 13.32 15.61 -11.27
C ASP A 188 12.41 16.62 -11.99
N ALA A 189 13.01 17.61 -12.68
CA ALA A 189 12.27 18.64 -13.40
C ALA A 189 11.35 18.08 -14.51
N GLY A 190 11.68 16.94 -15.12
CA GLY A 190 10.82 16.24 -16.08
C GLY A 190 9.63 15.54 -15.42
N TYR A 191 9.86 14.89 -14.26
CA TYR A 191 8.77 14.31 -13.46
C TYR A 191 7.81 15.40 -12.98
N LEU A 192 8.34 16.50 -12.44
CA LEU A 192 7.54 17.63 -11.95
C LEU A 192 6.73 18.29 -13.09
N ALA A 193 7.32 18.46 -14.27
CA ALA A 193 6.60 18.99 -15.44
C ALA A 193 5.48 18.05 -15.93
N LEU A 194 5.70 16.73 -15.92
CA LEU A 194 4.67 15.75 -16.25
C LEU A 194 3.55 15.70 -15.21
N ARG A 195 3.87 15.84 -13.91
CA ARG A 195 2.86 15.97 -12.84
C ARG A 195 2.05 17.26 -12.97
N GLU A 196 2.67 18.40 -13.29
CA GLU A 196 1.98 19.67 -13.56
C GLU A 196 1.08 19.57 -14.81
N ALA A 197 1.55 18.94 -15.89
CA ALA A 197 0.76 18.71 -17.10
C ALA A 197 -0.46 17.80 -16.84
N TYR A 198 -0.29 16.73 -16.06
CA TYR A 198 -1.38 15.84 -15.68
C TYR A 198 -2.42 16.56 -14.79
N ASP A 199 -1.97 17.29 -13.78
CA ASP A 199 -2.87 18.02 -12.86
C ASP A 199 -3.60 19.18 -13.56
N ALA A 200 -3.11 19.64 -14.73
CA ALA A 200 -3.75 20.64 -15.57
C ALA A 200 -4.92 20.10 -16.42
N GLU A 201 -5.03 18.77 -16.62
CA GLU A 201 -6.18 18.11 -17.26
C GLU A 201 -6.98 17.28 -16.24
N PRO A 202 -7.66 17.91 -15.24
CA PRO A 202 -8.28 17.19 -14.14
C PRO A 202 -9.35 16.19 -14.58
N PHE A 203 -9.20 14.95 -14.11
CA PHE A 203 -10.13 13.84 -14.33
C PHE A 203 -11.53 14.11 -13.73
N ASP A 204 -12.47 14.57 -14.55
CA ASP A 204 -13.89 14.60 -14.20
C ASP A 204 -14.55 13.24 -14.47
N ALA A 205 -14.60 12.41 -13.43
CA ALA A 205 -15.28 11.11 -13.47
C ALA A 205 -16.77 11.22 -13.86
N ALA A 206 -17.46 12.30 -13.48
CA ALA A 206 -18.90 12.47 -13.75
C ALA A 206 -19.19 12.87 -15.21
N SER A 207 -18.16 13.21 -15.99
CA SER A 207 -18.28 13.44 -17.44
C SER A 207 -18.43 12.16 -18.26
N ASP A 208 -18.02 11.00 -17.72
CA ASP A 208 -18.19 9.70 -18.38
C ASP A 208 -19.64 9.17 -18.19
N PRO A 209 -20.37 8.81 -19.27
CA PRO A 209 -21.75 8.35 -19.16
C PRO A 209 -21.95 7.05 -18.38
N ALA A 210 -20.98 6.13 -18.38
CA ALA A 210 -21.06 4.87 -17.64
C ALA A 210 -20.81 5.11 -16.14
N VAL A 211 -19.84 5.95 -15.80
CA VAL A 211 -19.64 6.40 -14.40
C VAL A 211 -20.86 7.14 -13.89
N ALA A 212 -21.42 8.07 -14.68
CA ALA A 212 -22.61 8.84 -14.30
C ALA A 212 -23.85 7.96 -14.07
N GLN A 213 -24.02 6.89 -14.86
CA GLN A 213 -25.06 5.88 -14.60
C GLN A 213 -24.78 5.10 -13.31
N ALA A 214 -23.58 4.53 -13.17
CA ALA A 214 -23.22 3.72 -12.02
C ALA A 214 -23.26 4.53 -10.71
N LEU A 215 -22.96 5.84 -10.74
CA LEU A 215 -23.08 6.75 -9.61
C LEU A 215 -24.53 6.92 -9.14
N ALA A 216 -25.48 6.99 -10.07
CA ALA A 216 -26.91 7.08 -9.74
C ALA A 216 -27.43 5.77 -9.14
N GLU A 217 -26.95 4.61 -9.63
CA GLU A 217 -27.25 3.29 -9.07
C GLU A 217 -26.62 3.12 -7.67
N TRP A 218 -25.35 3.53 -7.50
CA TRP A 218 -24.65 3.60 -6.22
C TRP A 218 -25.40 4.45 -5.20
N ALA A 219 -25.82 5.66 -5.57
CA ALA A 219 -26.53 6.58 -4.68
C ALA A 219 -27.88 6.01 -4.22
N GLY A 220 -28.60 5.33 -5.12
CA GLY A 220 -29.81 4.57 -4.80
C GLY A 220 -29.53 3.42 -3.82
N CYS A 221 -28.43 2.68 -4.02
CA CYS A 221 -28.00 1.59 -3.15
C CYS A 221 -27.64 2.07 -1.73
N VAL A 222 -26.80 3.10 -1.58
CA VAL A 222 -26.37 3.59 -0.26
C VAL A 222 -27.52 4.31 0.47
N ALA A 223 -28.43 4.97 -0.26
CA ALA A 223 -29.68 5.47 0.32
C ALA A 223 -30.60 4.33 0.81
N ALA A 224 -30.72 3.22 0.07
CA ALA A 224 -31.48 2.04 0.50
C ALA A 224 -30.84 1.32 1.70
N ALA A 225 -29.51 1.41 1.87
CA ALA A 225 -28.80 0.98 3.07
C ALA A 225 -29.01 1.91 4.28
N GLY A 226 -29.67 3.06 4.12
CA GLY A 226 -29.99 4.01 5.19
C GLY A 226 -29.00 5.17 5.34
N HIS A 227 -28.08 5.36 4.39
CA HIS A 227 -27.01 6.37 4.45
C HIS A 227 -27.06 7.31 3.22
N PRO A 228 -28.16 8.05 2.99
CA PRO A 228 -28.39 8.79 1.75
C PRO A 228 -27.28 9.82 1.45
N ALA A 229 -26.56 9.57 0.36
CA ALA A 229 -25.46 10.39 -0.15
C ALA A 229 -25.52 10.44 -1.69
N ALA A 230 -25.01 11.54 -2.28
CA ALA A 230 -25.02 11.74 -3.74
C ALA A 230 -23.70 11.31 -4.41
N THR A 231 -22.61 11.24 -3.66
CA THR A 231 -21.27 10.77 -4.08
C THR A 231 -20.59 10.05 -2.91
N PRO A 232 -19.57 9.20 -3.15
CA PRO A 232 -18.77 8.61 -2.07
C PRO A 232 -18.15 9.65 -1.12
N ASP A 233 -17.74 10.82 -1.62
CA ASP A 233 -17.29 11.93 -0.77
C ASP A 233 -18.40 12.44 0.16
N ALA A 234 -19.63 12.58 -0.35
CA ALA A 234 -20.77 12.94 0.49
C ALA A 234 -21.08 11.86 1.54
N ALA A 235 -20.81 10.58 1.25
CA ALA A 235 -20.92 9.50 2.23
C ALA A 235 -19.81 9.58 3.31
N GLN A 236 -18.58 9.96 2.95
CA GLN A 236 -17.55 10.28 3.94
C GLN A 236 -17.94 11.50 4.79
N ASP A 237 -18.50 12.55 4.16
CA ASP A 237 -18.89 13.78 4.85
C ASP A 237 -20.02 13.57 5.86
N LEU A 238 -20.91 12.56 5.71
CA LEU A 238 -21.84 12.15 6.78
C LEU A 238 -21.10 11.86 8.11
N VAL A 239 -19.93 11.21 8.02
CA VAL A 239 -19.09 10.89 9.19
C VAL A 239 -18.33 12.13 9.66
N ARG A 240 -17.76 12.91 8.74
CA ARG A 240 -17.03 14.14 9.08
C ARG A 240 -17.94 15.19 9.72
N ASP A 241 -19.21 15.29 9.31
CA ASP A 241 -20.20 16.18 9.93
C ASP A 241 -20.65 15.70 11.31
N ALA A 242 -20.85 14.39 11.51
CA ALA A 242 -21.07 13.84 12.85
C ALA A 242 -19.87 14.12 13.78
N GLN A 243 -18.65 14.02 13.27
CA GLN A 243 -17.42 14.39 14.00
C GLN A 243 -17.39 15.89 14.33
N ARG A 244 -17.68 16.76 13.35
CA ARG A 244 -17.78 18.23 13.52
C ARG A 244 -18.90 18.62 14.50
N ALA A 245 -19.99 17.86 14.57
CA ALA A 245 -21.10 18.05 15.50
C ALA A 245 -20.81 17.50 16.93
N GLY A 246 -19.70 16.81 17.15
CA GLY A 246 -19.29 16.30 18.46
C GLY A 246 -19.93 14.98 18.87
N THR A 247 -20.37 14.14 17.91
CA THR A 247 -20.86 12.76 18.18
C THR A 247 -19.82 11.96 18.98
N ALA A 248 -20.26 11.16 19.96
CA ALA A 248 -19.35 10.44 20.85
C ALA A 248 -18.51 9.41 20.09
N LYS A 249 -17.22 9.21 20.45
CA LYS A 249 -16.27 8.37 19.68
C LYS A 249 -16.82 6.98 19.31
N ALA A 250 -17.56 6.33 20.21
CA ALA A 250 -18.14 5.00 19.96
C ALA A 250 -19.27 5.04 18.93
N GLU A 251 -20.15 6.04 19.00
CA GLU A 251 -21.25 6.26 18.05
C GLU A 251 -20.69 6.67 16.68
N LEU A 252 -19.67 7.55 16.67
CA LEU A 252 -19.00 8.01 15.47
C LEU A 252 -18.29 6.86 14.73
N ARG A 253 -17.60 5.96 15.44
CA ARG A 253 -17.02 4.74 14.84
C ARG A 253 -18.10 3.82 14.29
N ALA A 254 -19.20 3.63 15.02
CA ALA A 254 -20.31 2.79 14.56
C ALA A 254 -20.96 3.34 13.28
N LEU A 255 -21.14 4.66 13.19
CA LEU A 255 -21.57 5.35 11.97
C LEU A 255 -20.54 5.17 10.84
N GLU A 256 -19.26 5.40 11.12
CA GLU A 256 -18.18 5.29 10.12
C GLU A 256 -18.13 3.89 9.48
N LEU A 257 -18.11 2.84 10.30
CA LEU A 257 -18.08 1.46 9.81
C LEU A 257 -19.35 1.13 9.01
N ALA A 258 -20.53 1.58 9.46
CA ALA A 258 -21.77 1.33 8.74
C ALA A 258 -21.79 2.01 7.36
N VAL A 259 -21.43 3.29 7.30
CA VAL A 259 -21.43 4.07 6.05
C VAL A 259 -20.35 3.57 5.09
N ALA A 260 -19.13 3.30 5.56
CA ALA A 260 -18.04 2.80 4.71
C ALA A 260 -18.29 1.38 4.16
N VAL A 261 -18.89 0.49 4.97
CA VAL A 261 -19.28 -0.85 4.49
C VAL A 261 -20.42 -0.75 3.49
N ALA A 262 -21.41 0.12 3.71
CA ALA A 262 -22.47 0.36 2.74
C ALA A 262 -21.93 0.94 1.43
N ASP A 263 -21.07 1.97 1.49
CA ASP A 263 -20.39 2.56 0.35
C ASP A 263 -19.67 1.49 -0.49
N ARG A 264 -18.68 0.78 0.08
CA ARG A 264 -17.89 -0.20 -0.69
C ARG A 264 -18.72 -1.38 -1.20
N THR A 265 -19.71 -1.84 -0.43
CA THR A 265 -20.66 -2.87 -0.91
C THR A 265 -21.47 -2.36 -2.12
N CYS A 266 -21.89 -1.10 -2.11
CA CYS A 266 -22.59 -0.49 -3.24
C CYS A 266 -21.66 -0.19 -4.42
N GLN A 267 -20.41 0.21 -4.20
CA GLN A 267 -19.42 0.42 -5.27
C GLN A 267 -19.13 -0.88 -6.04
N GLU A 268 -18.97 -2.00 -5.32
CA GLU A 268 -18.79 -3.33 -5.91
C GLU A 268 -20.07 -3.79 -6.65
N SER A 269 -21.23 -3.73 -6.00
CA SER A 269 -22.48 -4.31 -6.54
C SER A 269 -23.15 -3.51 -7.66
N THR A 270 -22.84 -2.22 -7.81
CA THR A 270 -23.31 -1.37 -8.93
C THR A 270 -22.25 -1.18 -10.02
N GLY A 271 -21.05 -1.73 -9.82
CA GLY A 271 -19.92 -1.55 -10.75
C GLY A 271 -19.32 -0.14 -10.78
N TYR A 272 -19.73 0.77 -9.89
CA TYR A 272 -19.25 2.16 -9.86
C TYR A 272 -17.73 2.25 -9.75
N ALA A 273 -17.09 1.43 -8.90
CA ALA A 273 -15.62 1.41 -8.81
C ALA A 273 -15.00 1.05 -10.17
N ALA A 274 -15.39 -0.09 -10.75
CA ALA A 274 -14.89 -0.55 -12.05
C ALA A 274 -15.16 0.44 -13.21
N ALA A 275 -16.27 1.19 -13.15
CA ALA A 275 -16.55 2.26 -14.11
C ALA A 275 -15.57 3.44 -13.95
N VAL A 276 -15.32 3.88 -12.71
CA VAL A 276 -14.34 4.93 -12.41
C VAL A 276 -12.93 4.49 -12.81
N ASP A 277 -12.53 3.26 -12.47
CA ASP A 277 -11.23 2.69 -12.80
C ASP A 277 -11.02 2.60 -14.32
N ALA A 278 -12.05 2.17 -15.08
CA ALA A 278 -12.00 2.12 -16.54
C ALA A 278 -11.92 3.52 -17.18
N ALA A 279 -12.73 4.48 -16.69
CA ALA A 279 -12.68 5.87 -17.15
C ALA A 279 -11.32 6.53 -16.83
N ARG A 280 -10.75 6.20 -15.66
CA ARG A 280 -9.44 6.66 -15.21
C ARG A 280 -8.31 6.09 -16.07
N ALA A 281 -8.26 4.77 -16.26
CA ALA A 281 -7.31 4.14 -17.17
C ALA A 281 -7.40 4.70 -18.60
N ALA A 282 -8.61 5.02 -19.09
CA ALA A 282 -8.81 5.66 -20.38
C ALA A 282 -8.36 7.14 -20.44
N HIS A 283 -8.37 7.88 -19.32
CA HIS A 283 -7.78 9.22 -19.21
C HIS A 283 -6.25 9.13 -19.17
N ASP A 284 -5.73 8.26 -18.31
CA ASP A 284 -4.30 8.08 -18.10
C ASP A 284 -3.62 7.54 -19.36
N GLN A 285 -4.28 6.68 -20.15
CA GLN A 285 -3.79 6.27 -21.48
C GLN A 285 -3.65 7.46 -22.44
N ARG A 286 -4.58 8.42 -22.44
CA ARG A 286 -4.46 9.62 -23.31
C ARG A 286 -3.27 10.49 -22.90
N PHE A 287 -2.99 10.58 -21.60
CA PHE A 287 -1.81 11.27 -21.09
C PHE A 287 -0.53 10.54 -21.50
N VAL A 288 -0.48 9.20 -21.36
CA VAL A 288 0.64 8.37 -21.83
C VAL A 288 0.85 8.52 -23.34
N ASP A 289 -0.21 8.46 -24.16
CA ASP A 289 -0.13 8.62 -25.62
C ASP A 289 0.40 10.01 -26.03
N ALA A 290 0.11 11.05 -25.25
CA ALA A 290 0.59 12.42 -25.48
C ALA A 290 2.04 12.63 -25.03
N HIS A 291 2.46 11.99 -23.94
CA HIS A 291 3.73 12.23 -23.25
C HIS A 291 4.72 11.06 -23.31
N GLN A 292 4.49 10.05 -24.16
CA GLN A 292 5.23 8.79 -24.14
C GLN A 292 6.75 8.98 -24.19
N ALA A 293 7.27 9.85 -25.07
CA ALA A 293 8.72 10.06 -25.21
C ALA A 293 9.36 10.74 -23.98
N GLU A 294 8.58 11.47 -23.19
CA GLU A 294 9.04 12.16 -21.97
C GLU A 294 8.98 11.21 -20.77
N LEU A 295 7.96 10.34 -20.73
CA LEU A 295 7.84 9.23 -19.79
C LEU A 295 8.94 8.16 -20.00
N ASP A 296 9.16 7.73 -21.25
CA ASP A 296 10.23 6.80 -21.64
C ASP A 296 11.63 7.34 -21.25
N ALA A 297 11.89 8.63 -21.50
CA ALA A 297 13.17 9.27 -21.14
C ALA A 297 13.34 9.49 -19.62
N LEU A 298 12.25 9.51 -18.85
CA LEU A 298 12.28 9.54 -17.39
C LEU A 298 12.53 8.14 -16.82
N VAL A 299 11.96 7.10 -17.42
CA VAL A 299 12.25 5.69 -17.12
C VAL A 299 13.71 5.35 -17.45
N GLU A 300 14.24 5.72 -18.62
CA GLU A 300 15.66 5.50 -18.97
C GLU A 300 16.63 6.16 -17.97
N ARG A 301 16.21 7.27 -17.33
CA ARG A 301 17.01 8.00 -16.34
C ARG A 301 16.96 7.40 -14.93
N TRP A 302 15.78 6.96 -14.48
CA TRP A 302 15.51 6.65 -13.07
C TRP A 302 15.11 5.20 -12.78
N ALA A 303 14.81 4.39 -13.79
CA ALA A 303 14.56 2.97 -13.58
C ALA A 303 15.80 2.32 -12.97
N THR A 304 15.65 1.78 -11.76
CA THR A 304 16.74 1.06 -11.09
C THR A 304 17.09 -0.18 -11.89
N THR A 305 18.34 -0.32 -12.32
CA THR A 305 18.87 -1.60 -12.79
C THR A 305 18.79 -2.59 -11.63
N GLY A 306 17.85 -3.54 -11.71
CA GLY A 306 17.56 -4.53 -10.67
C GLY A 306 18.62 -5.60 -10.47
#